data_AF-A0A7X5DAP0-F1
#
_entry.id   AF-A0A7X5DAP0-F1
#
_cell.length_a   1.000
_cell.length_b   1.000
_cell.length_c   1.000
_cell.angle_alpha   90.00
_cell.angle_beta   90.00
_cell.angle_gamma   90.00
#
_symmetry.space_group_name_H-M   'P 1'
#
loop_
_entity.id
_entity.type
_entity.pdbx_description
1 polymer ?
#
loop_
_entity_poly.entity_id
_entity_poly.type
_entity_poly.pdbx_seq_one_letter_code
_entity_poly.pdbx_strand_id
1 'polypeptide(L)'
;NKTVEAVNPVIEVVGKDDAGNVIFDETIETPGVLPDSTYYYSYVAGSTASKGTDSTTSAKPATVDFAIKTPEGSWQATEQKLADVYAVADGGAADTQFGAKEFTGTVTASEQLDGATQSRVDVILLDKDGKIEGGYFKIVDTEPGQAADYDIYAVGAPEFASYAVYASPWAEEAAE
;
A
#
# COMPACT_ATOMS: atom_id res chain seq x y z
N ASN A 1 26.59 -15.29 5.35
CA ASN A 1 25.43 -14.39 5.44
C ASN A 1 24.27 -15.06 4.75
N LYS A 2 23.21 -15.39 5.48
CA LYS A 2 21.92 -15.72 4.87
C LYS A 2 21.16 -14.39 4.68
N THR A 3 20.49 -14.22 3.56
CA THR A 3 19.52 -13.15 3.37
C THR A 3 18.34 -13.38 4.30
N VAL A 4 17.79 -12.30 4.85
CA VAL A 4 16.69 -12.36 5.82
C VAL A 4 15.52 -11.54 5.33
N GLU A 5 14.33 -12.08 5.51
CA GLU A 5 13.05 -11.42 5.33
C GLU A 5 12.62 -10.78 6.65
N ALA A 6 12.05 -9.58 6.58
CA ALA A 6 11.30 -9.02 7.69
C ALA A 6 9.86 -9.52 7.60
N VAL A 7 9.48 -10.46 8.46
CA VAL A 7 8.12 -10.98 8.55
C VAL A 7 7.25 -10.00 9.35
N ASN A 8 6.05 -9.70 8.84
CA ASN A 8 5.09 -8.80 9.48
C ASN A 8 5.73 -7.53 10.09
N PRO A 9 6.52 -6.75 9.31
CA PRO A 9 6.93 -5.44 9.79
C PRO A 9 5.70 -4.55 9.98
N VAL A 10 5.82 -3.58 10.86
CA VAL A 10 4.77 -2.62 11.13
C VAL A 10 5.23 -1.21 10.81
N ILE A 11 4.31 -0.39 10.33
CA ILE A 11 4.48 1.04 10.17
C ILE A 11 3.69 1.73 11.28
N GLU A 12 4.39 2.41 12.17
CA GLU A 12 3.78 3.30 13.16
C GLU A 12 3.60 4.69 12.53
N VAL A 13 2.38 5.22 12.62
CA VAL A 13 2.00 6.50 12.05
C VAL A 13 1.39 7.38 13.15
N VAL A 14 2.05 8.50 13.43
CA VAL A 14 1.62 9.44 14.47
C VAL A 14 1.30 10.78 13.84
N GLY A 15 0.02 11.16 13.86
CA GLY A 15 -0.45 12.47 13.41
C GLY A 15 -0.50 13.47 14.55
N LYS A 16 0.01 14.69 14.31
CA LYS A 16 0.00 15.79 15.29
C LYS A 16 -0.67 17.05 14.74
N ASP A 17 -1.31 17.82 15.61
CA ASP A 17 -1.83 19.15 15.31
C ASP A 17 -0.73 20.23 15.26
N ASP A 18 -1.11 21.49 14.96
CA ASP A 18 -0.18 22.63 14.89
C ASP A 18 0.52 22.94 16.22
N ALA A 19 -0.05 22.51 17.36
CA ALA A 19 0.54 22.66 18.68
C ALA A 19 1.44 21.48 19.07
N GLY A 20 1.56 20.46 18.20
CA GLY A 20 2.35 19.25 18.42
C GLY A 20 1.64 18.18 19.25
N ASN A 21 0.34 18.32 19.53
CA ASN A 21 -0.42 17.30 20.24
C ASN A 21 -0.76 16.14 19.29
N VAL A 22 -0.64 14.91 19.78
CA VAL A 22 -1.03 13.72 19.02
C VAL A 22 -2.55 13.67 18.87
N ILE A 23 -3.01 13.59 17.62
CA ILE A 23 -4.43 13.50 17.26
C ILE A 23 -4.82 12.10 16.78
N PHE A 24 -3.86 11.31 16.29
CA PHE A 24 -3.99 9.87 16.08
C PHE A 24 -2.62 9.19 16.18
N ASP A 25 -2.65 7.92 16.56
CA ASP A 25 -1.50 7.01 16.67
C ASP A 25 -1.99 5.63 16.20
N GLU A 26 -1.43 5.16 15.10
CA GLU A 26 -1.89 3.97 14.40
C GLU A 26 -0.71 3.07 14.02
N THR A 27 -0.87 1.78 14.26
CA THR A 27 0.06 0.75 13.80
C THR A 27 -0.56 0.02 12.62
N ILE A 28 0.12 0.07 11.48
CA ILE A 28 -0.29 -0.60 10.26
C ILE A 28 0.57 -1.85 10.11
N GLU A 29 -0.09 -3.01 10.04
CA GLU A 29 0.57 -4.27 9.69
C GLU A 29 0.82 -4.32 8.19
N THR A 30 2.03 -4.75 7.82
CA THR A 30 2.44 -4.86 6.42
C THR A 30 2.83 -6.30 6.08
N PRO A 31 2.69 -6.70 4.80
CA PRO A 31 3.21 -7.98 4.35
C PRO A 31 4.71 -8.14 4.62
N GLY A 32 5.19 -9.38 4.59
CA GLY A 32 6.61 -9.69 4.64
C GLY A 32 7.41 -8.91 3.59
N VAL A 33 8.55 -8.36 4.00
CA VAL A 33 9.46 -7.60 3.13
C VAL A 33 10.68 -8.45 2.82
N LEU A 34 10.74 -8.91 1.57
CA LEU A 34 11.84 -9.71 1.06
C LEU A 34 13.15 -8.90 0.97
N PRO A 35 14.31 -9.57 1.06
CA PRO A 35 15.62 -8.91 0.94
C PRO A 35 15.81 -8.20 -0.40
N ASP A 36 16.60 -7.12 -0.39
CA ASP A 36 17.00 -6.34 -1.59
C ASP A 36 15.83 -5.87 -2.47
N SER A 37 14.68 -5.60 -1.85
CA SER A 37 13.43 -5.24 -2.53
C SER A 37 12.99 -3.81 -2.23
N THR A 38 12.00 -3.32 -2.97
CA THR A 38 11.31 -2.06 -2.68
C THR A 38 9.81 -2.31 -2.80
N TYR A 39 9.08 -2.06 -1.72
CA TYR A 39 7.62 -2.16 -1.67
C TYR A 39 7.03 -0.75 -1.73
N TYR A 40 5.96 -0.60 -2.52
CA TYR A 40 5.15 0.60 -2.58
C TYR A 40 3.83 0.29 -1.89
N TYR A 41 3.47 1.08 -0.88
CA TYR A 41 2.35 0.76 0.01
C TYR A 41 1.53 2.02 0.28
N SER A 42 0.26 2.00 -0.12
CA SER A 42 -0.70 3.08 0.10
C SER A 42 -1.72 2.73 1.18
N TYR A 43 -1.87 3.59 2.18
CA TYR A 43 -2.82 3.37 3.27
C TYR A 43 -3.31 4.70 3.81
N VAL A 44 -4.58 4.76 4.21
CA VAL A 44 -5.18 5.93 4.84
C VAL A 44 -5.07 5.78 6.35
N ALA A 45 -4.10 6.46 6.96
CA ALA A 45 -3.94 6.49 8.41
C ALA A 45 -4.82 7.55 9.08
N GLY A 46 -5.17 7.33 10.34
CA GLY A 46 -5.80 8.32 11.22
C GLY A 46 -7.32 8.41 11.12
N SER A 47 -7.99 7.35 10.64
CA SER A 47 -9.44 7.15 10.46
C SER A 47 -10.33 8.41 10.48
N THR A 48 -11.12 8.58 9.41
CA THR A 48 -12.22 9.54 9.27
C THR A 48 -13.30 9.45 10.36
N ALA A 49 -13.29 8.40 11.20
CA ALA A 49 -14.15 8.26 12.35
C ALA A 49 -13.48 8.87 13.60
N SER A 50 -13.52 10.20 13.72
CA SER A 50 -13.44 10.81 15.03
C SER A 50 -14.46 10.14 15.94
N LYS A 51 -14.05 9.65 17.12
CA LYS A 51 -14.95 9.32 18.22
C LYS A 51 -15.71 10.60 18.63
N GLY A 52 -16.80 10.91 17.95
CA GLY A 52 -17.58 12.12 18.12
C GLY A 52 -18.83 12.07 17.25
N THR A 53 -19.94 12.63 17.74
CA THR A 53 -21.29 12.49 17.18
C THR A 53 -21.53 13.19 15.83
N ASP A 54 -20.54 13.93 15.31
CA ASP A 54 -20.62 14.65 14.03
C ASP A 54 -19.51 14.17 13.08
N SER A 55 -19.77 13.11 12.31
CA SER A 55 -18.81 12.39 11.45
C SER A 55 -18.43 13.11 10.15
N THR A 56 -18.26 14.44 10.17
CA THR A 56 -18.04 15.24 8.94
C THR A 56 -16.66 15.89 8.82
N THR A 57 -15.83 15.83 9.86
CA THR A 57 -14.48 16.40 9.83
C THR A 57 -13.44 15.33 10.16
N SER A 58 -12.77 14.81 9.13
CA SER A 58 -11.54 14.03 9.31
C SER A 58 -10.49 14.92 9.97
N ALA A 59 -9.82 14.42 11.01
CA ALA A 59 -8.77 15.17 11.69
C ALA A 59 -7.53 15.24 10.78
N LYS A 60 -7.33 16.37 10.09
CA LYS A 60 -6.15 16.59 9.25
C LYS A 60 -4.96 16.95 10.14
N PRO A 61 -3.90 16.14 10.20
CA PRO A 61 -2.70 16.48 10.96
C PRO A 61 -1.92 17.62 10.28
N ALA A 62 -1.23 18.41 11.09
CA ALA A 62 -0.23 19.38 10.64
C ALA A 62 1.09 18.67 10.27
N THR A 63 1.46 17.65 11.04
CA THR A 63 2.64 16.80 10.76
C THR A 63 2.31 15.33 10.99
N VAL A 64 2.96 14.46 10.23
CA VAL A 64 2.88 13.00 10.41
C VAL A 64 4.28 12.46 10.57
N ASP A 65 4.50 11.71 11.64
CA ASP A 65 5.73 10.95 11.88
C ASP A 65 5.52 9.49 11.48
N PHE A 66 6.52 8.91 10.82
CA PHE A 66 6.54 7.50 10.43
C PHE A 66 7.71 6.78 11.08
N ALA A 67 7.46 5.59 11.62
CA ALA A 67 8.51 4.68 12.05
C ALA A 67 8.22 3.26 11.55
N ILE A 68 9.25 2.58 11.03
CA ILE A 68 9.14 1.18 10.62
C ILE A 68 9.77 0.33 11.72
N LYS A 69 9.06 -0.69 12.18
CA LYS A 69 9.57 -1.66 13.15
C LYS A 69 9.40 -3.07 12.64
N THR A 70 10.41 -3.88 12.86
CA THR A 70 10.31 -5.34 12.71
C THR A 70 10.29 -5.93 14.11
N PRO A 71 9.21 -6.63 14.52
CA PRO A 71 9.12 -7.21 15.86
C PRO A 71 10.29 -8.18 16.14
N GLU A 72 10.64 -8.33 17.42
CA GLU A 72 11.70 -9.24 17.82
C GLU A 72 11.34 -10.68 17.43
N GLY A 73 12.27 -11.39 16.80
CA GLY A 73 12.03 -12.75 16.29
C GLY A 73 11.38 -12.81 14.90
N SER A 74 10.99 -11.69 14.31
CA SER A 74 10.35 -11.66 12.99
C SER A 74 11.33 -11.63 11.81
N TRP A 75 12.63 -11.82 12.06
CA TRP A 75 13.61 -12.00 10.99
C TRP A 75 13.74 -13.48 10.65
N GLN A 76 13.38 -13.85 9.42
CA GLN A 76 13.45 -15.24 8.96
C GLN A 76 14.44 -15.38 7.81
N ALA A 77 15.18 -16.49 7.79
CA ALA A 77 16.06 -16.78 6.67
C ALA A 77 15.21 -17.12 5.44
N THR A 78 15.50 -16.49 4.30
CA THR A 78 14.77 -16.72 3.06
C THR A 78 15.74 -16.82 1.88
N GLU A 79 15.37 -17.61 0.88
CA GLU A 79 16.00 -17.63 -0.44
C GLU A 79 15.15 -16.90 -1.50
N GLN A 80 13.94 -16.48 -1.13
CA GLN A 80 13.01 -15.78 -2.03
C GLN A 80 13.49 -14.36 -2.35
N LYS A 81 13.11 -13.88 -3.54
CA LYS A 81 13.42 -12.53 -4.02
C LYS A 81 12.20 -11.94 -4.70
N LEU A 82 11.98 -10.65 -4.52
CA LEU A 82 10.86 -9.95 -5.16
C LEU A 82 11.16 -9.51 -6.59
N ALA A 83 12.44 -9.26 -6.91
CA ALA A 83 12.83 -8.73 -8.21
C ALA A 83 12.30 -9.61 -9.34
N ASP A 84 11.68 -8.99 -10.33
CA ASP A 84 11.13 -9.62 -11.55
C ASP A 84 9.92 -10.55 -11.35
N VAL A 85 9.35 -10.66 -10.13
CA VAL A 85 8.15 -11.48 -9.87
C VAL A 85 6.90 -10.89 -10.51
N TYR A 86 6.76 -9.56 -10.49
CA TYR A 86 5.54 -8.89 -10.92
C TYR A 86 5.72 -8.13 -12.23
N ALA A 87 4.83 -8.41 -13.17
CA ALA A 87 4.63 -7.60 -14.36
C ALA A 87 3.29 -6.87 -14.26
N VAL A 88 3.32 -5.55 -14.38
CA VAL A 88 2.11 -4.71 -14.45
C VAL A 88 1.97 -4.17 -15.86
N ALA A 89 0.80 -4.38 -16.47
CA ALA A 89 0.41 -3.76 -17.72
C ALA A 89 -0.65 -2.69 -17.43
N ASP A 90 -0.23 -1.43 -17.39
CA ASP A 90 -1.12 -0.29 -17.15
C ASP A 90 -2.08 -0.08 -18.33
N GLY A 91 -3.38 -0.15 -18.04
CA GLY A 91 -4.48 0.09 -18.97
C GLY A 91 -4.90 1.57 -19.04
N GLY A 92 -4.39 2.41 -18.15
CA GLY A 92 -4.66 3.84 -18.12
C GLY A 92 -5.59 4.27 -16.98
N ALA A 93 -5.79 5.59 -16.91
CA ALA A 93 -6.69 6.24 -15.96
C ALA A 93 -7.84 6.97 -16.67
N ALA A 94 -9.07 6.80 -16.17
CA ALA A 94 -10.27 7.46 -16.70
C ALA A 94 -11.08 8.12 -15.58
N ASP A 95 -11.82 9.18 -15.92
CA ASP A 95 -12.77 9.79 -14.99
C ASP A 95 -14.09 9.00 -15.03
N THR A 96 -14.63 8.70 -13.86
CA THR A 96 -15.93 8.00 -13.74
C THR A 96 -17.07 9.00 -13.62
N GLN A 97 -18.28 8.55 -13.96
CA GLN A 97 -19.52 9.36 -13.79
C GLN A 97 -19.82 9.76 -12.33
N PHE A 98 -19.14 9.15 -11.35
CA PHE A 98 -19.32 9.40 -9.92
C PHE A 98 -18.21 10.30 -9.33
N GLY A 99 -17.36 10.90 -10.17
CA GLY A 99 -16.30 11.81 -9.73
C GLY A 99 -15.09 11.11 -9.11
N ALA A 100 -14.99 9.78 -9.27
CA ALA A 100 -13.77 9.03 -8.94
C ALA A 100 -12.85 8.95 -10.18
N LYS A 101 -11.54 8.83 -9.93
CA LYS A 101 -10.59 8.39 -10.95
C LYS A 101 -10.53 6.86 -10.93
N GLU A 102 -10.64 6.21 -12.07
CA GLU A 102 -10.51 4.76 -12.21
C GLU A 102 -9.19 4.45 -12.90
N PHE A 103 -8.37 3.60 -12.28
CA PHE A 103 -7.13 3.07 -12.84
C PHE A 103 -7.33 1.60 -13.18
N THR A 104 -7.03 1.23 -14.42
CA THR A 104 -7.24 -0.14 -14.91
C THR A 104 -5.95 -0.73 -15.43
N GLY A 105 -5.88 -2.06 -15.52
CA GLY A 105 -4.76 -2.77 -16.12
C GLY A 105 -4.75 -4.22 -15.68
N THR A 106 -3.61 -4.87 -15.88
CA THR A 106 -3.41 -6.24 -15.41
C THR A 106 -2.14 -6.38 -14.59
N VAL A 107 -2.16 -7.34 -13.67
CA VAL A 107 -0.99 -7.80 -12.93
C VAL A 107 -0.77 -9.29 -13.20
N THR A 108 0.47 -9.67 -13.50
CA THR A 108 0.89 -11.07 -13.59
C THR A 108 2.00 -11.30 -12.57
N ALA A 109 1.80 -12.27 -11.67
CA ALA A 109 2.86 -12.84 -10.86
C ALA A 109 3.51 -13.98 -11.66
N SER A 110 4.83 -14.00 -11.84
CA SER A 110 5.52 -15.10 -12.55
C SER A 110 5.60 -16.38 -11.73
N GLU A 111 5.63 -16.23 -10.41
CA GLU A 111 5.67 -17.30 -9.43
C GLU A 111 4.85 -16.92 -8.19
N GLN A 112 4.59 -17.90 -7.34
CA GLN A 112 3.93 -17.68 -6.06
C GLN A 112 4.99 -17.63 -4.96
N LEU A 113 5.05 -16.49 -4.27
CA LEU A 113 5.89 -16.34 -3.09
C LEU A 113 5.20 -16.99 -1.87
N ASP A 114 5.99 -17.52 -0.95
CA ASP A 114 5.50 -18.21 0.24
C ASP A 114 4.53 -17.32 1.02
N GLY A 115 3.33 -17.85 1.29
CA GLY A 115 2.26 -17.14 2.00
C GLY A 115 1.46 -16.16 1.14
N ALA A 116 1.90 -15.82 -0.08
CA ALA A 116 1.23 -14.86 -0.95
C ALA A 116 0.26 -15.54 -1.94
N THR A 117 -1.01 -15.69 -1.56
CA THR A 117 -2.06 -16.17 -2.47
C THR A 117 -2.63 -15.08 -3.36
N GLN A 118 -2.39 -13.82 -3.01
CA GLN A 118 -2.91 -12.64 -3.69
C GLN A 118 -1.79 -11.67 -4.02
N SER A 119 -2.12 -10.71 -4.86
CA SER A 119 -1.27 -9.59 -5.19
C SER A 119 -1.94 -8.30 -4.78
N ARG A 120 -1.20 -7.47 -4.07
CA ARG A 120 -1.61 -6.11 -3.80
C ARG A 120 -1.10 -5.23 -4.92
N VAL A 121 -1.99 -4.45 -5.54
CA VAL A 121 -1.67 -3.47 -6.59
C VAL A 121 -1.86 -2.08 -6.02
N ASP A 122 -0.81 -1.27 -6.02
CA ASP A 122 -0.79 0.10 -5.52
C ASP A 122 -0.61 1.08 -6.69
N VAL A 123 -1.50 2.07 -6.76
CA VAL A 123 -1.37 3.26 -7.61
C VAL A 123 -0.86 4.41 -6.74
N ILE A 124 0.27 4.99 -7.14
CA ILE A 124 0.88 6.15 -6.48
C ILE A 124 0.70 7.37 -7.38
N LEU A 125 0.05 8.40 -6.85
CA LEU A 125 -0.20 9.66 -7.55
C LEU A 125 0.95 10.63 -7.30
N LEU A 126 1.43 11.27 -8.36
CA LEU A 126 2.62 12.12 -8.34
C LEU A 126 2.31 13.52 -8.88
N ASP A 127 2.86 14.54 -8.22
CA ASP A 127 2.88 15.90 -8.72
C ASP A 127 3.85 16.05 -9.92
N LYS A 128 3.91 17.26 -10.49
CA LYS A 128 4.78 17.59 -11.63
C LYS A 128 6.29 17.47 -11.34
N ASP A 129 6.66 17.48 -10.06
CA ASP A 129 8.04 17.40 -9.58
C ASP A 129 8.38 15.96 -9.11
N GLY A 130 7.43 15.01 -9.26
CA GLY A 130 7.59 13.60 -8.89
C GLY A 130 7.37 13.31 -7.41
N LYS A 131 6.73 14.20 -6.64
CA LYS A 131 6.39 13.98 -5.23
C LYS A 131 5.04 13.28 -5.09
N ILE A 132 4.90 12.47 -4.04
CA ILE A 132 3.67 11.73 -3.74
C ILE A 132 2.57 12.70 -3.29
N GLU A 133 1.44 12.67 -3.99
CA GLU A 133 0.20 13.38 -3.64
C GLU A 133 -0.83 12.45 -2.98
N GLY A 134 -0.76 11.14 -3.27
CA GLY A 134 -1.65 10.16 -2.69
C GLY A 134 -1.39 8.75 -3.21
N GLY A 135 -2.16 7.78 -2.71
CA GLY A 135 -2.12 6.43 -3.22
C GLY A 135 -3.40 5.66 -2.92
N TYR A 136 -3.66 4.67 -3.76
CA TYR A 136 -4.83 3.80 -3.70
C TYR A 136 -4.40 2.38 -4.03
N PHE A 137 -5.08 1.38 -3.46
CA PHE A 137 -4.74 0.00 -3.72
C PHE A 137 -5.96 -0.89 -3.92
N LYS A 138 -5.70 -2.06 -4.49
CA LYS A 138 -6.62 -3.20 -4.51
C LYS A 138 -5.83 -4.49 -4.29
N ILE A 139 -6.48 -5.46 -3.66
CA ILE A 139 -5.98 -6.83 -3.57
C ILE A 139 -6.67 -7.63 -4.67
N VAL A 140 -5.87 -8.41 -5.41
CA VAL A 140 -6.29 -9.18 -6.58
C VAL A 140 -5.84 -10.62 -6.40
N ASP A 141 -6.74 -11.57 -6.62
CA ASP A 141 -6.37 -12.98 -6.68
C ASP A 141 -5.50 -13.23 -7.91
N THR A 142 -4.32 -13.82 -7.71
CA THR A 142 -3.36 -14.05 -8.80
C THR A 142 -2.91 -15.49 -8.83
N GLU A 143 -2.93 -16.09 -10.02
CA GLU A 143 -2.30 -17.39 -10.29
C GLU A 143 -0.97 -17.18 -11.04
N PRO A 144 0.10 -17.93 -10.70
CA PRO A 144 1.38 -17.82 -11.39
C PRO A 144 1.26 -17.95 -12.91
N GLY A 145 1.83 -16.98 -13.62
CA GLY A 145 1.84 -16.89 -15.08
C GLY A 145 0.54 -16.43 -15.72
N GLN A 146 -0.52 -16.19 -14.94
CA GLN A 146 -1.80 -15.67 -15.46
C GLN A 146 -1.94 -14.18 -15.15
N ALA A 147 -2.41 -13.42 -16.14
CA ALA A 147 -2.77 -12.02 -15.94
C ALA A 147 -4.12 -11.93 -15.22
N ALA A 148 -4.17 -11.16 -14.14
CA ALA A 148 -5.38 -10.82 -13.44
C ALA A 148 -5.68 -9.33 -13.63
N ASP A 149 -6.94 -9.00 -13.91
CA ASP A 149 -7.37 -7.61 -14.07
C ASP A 149 -7.41 -6.90 -12.72
N TYR A 150 -7.05 -5.61 -12.72
CA TYR A 150 -7.31 -4.70 -11.61
C TYR A 150 -8.08 -3.48 -12.08
N ASP A 151 -8.92 -2.97 -11.19
CA ASP A 151 -9.69 -1.73 -11.28
C ASP A 151 -9.65 -1.06 -9.91
N ILE A 152 -8.98 0.08 -9.83
CA ILE A 152 -8.80 0.85 -8.59
C ILE A 152 -9.59 2.15 -8.72
N TYR A 153 -10.61 2.30 -7.87
CA TYR A 153 -11.45 3.49 -7.79
C TYR A 153 -10.92 4.46 -6.73
N ALA A 154 -10.32 5.55 -7.20
CA ALA A 154 -9.81 6.62 -6.37
C ALA A 154 -10.86 7.73 -6.21
N VAL A 155 -11.76 7.54 -5.24
CA VAL A 155 -12.72 8.57 -4.84
C VAL A 155 -11.98 9.69 -4.12
N GLY A 156 -12.20 10.94 -4.55
CA GLY A 156 -11.55 12.11 -3.94
C GLY A 156 -10.05 12.18 -4.20
N ALA A 157 -9.57 11.59 -5.31
CA ALA A 157 -8.18 11.71 -5.73
C ALA A 157 -7.75 13.19 -5.76
N PRO A 158 -6.60 13.55 -5.17
CA PRO A 158 -6.05 14.89 -5.33
C PRO A 158 -5.71 15.17 -6.80
N GLU A 159 -5.45 16.43 -7.13
CA GLU A 159 -4.86 16.75 -8.43
C GLU A 159 -3.47 16.12 -8.53
N PHE A 160 -3.18 15.47 -9.66
CA PHE A 160 -1.89 14.82 -9.90
C PHE A 160 -1.46 15.03 -11.36
N ALA A 161 -0.15 15.05 -11.60
CA ALA A 161 0.42 15.22 -12.94
C ALA A 161 0.71 13.88 -13.62
N SER A 162 1.05 12.86 -12.84
CA SER A 162 1.31 11.50 -13.32
C SER A 162 1.02 10.48 -12.22
N TYR A 163 1.03 9.20 -12.57
CA TYR A 163 0.88 8.12 -11.60
C TYR A 163 1.81 6.95 -11.97
N ALA A 164 2.07 6.09 -11.00
CA ALA A 164 2.81 4.85 -11.18
C ALA A 164 2.05 3.69 -10.52
N VAL A 165 2.14 2.51 -11.11
CA VAL A 165 1.46 1.31 -10.63
C VAL A 165 2.49 0.26 -10.25
N TYR A 166 2.35 -0.31 -9.06
CA TYR A 166 3.24 -1.31 -8.50
C TYR A 166 2.45 -2.50 -7.98
N ALA A 167 3.08 -3.66 -7.94
CA ALA A 167 2.50 -4.85 -7.35
C ALA A 167 3.47 -5.48 -6.34
N SER A 168 2.90 -6.07 -5.29
CA SER A 168 3.62 -6.74 -4.22
C SER A 168 2.87 -7.99 -3.74
N PRO A 169 3.56 -8.97 -3.14
CA PRO A 169 2.90 -10.12 -2.55
C PRO A 169 1.93 -9.69 -1.45
N TRP A 170 0.78 -10.34 -1.41
CA TRP A 170 -0.20 -10.18 -0.35
C TRP A 170 -0.59 -11.55 0.21
N ALA A 171 -0.36 -11.70 1.51
CA ALA A 171 -0.90 -12.81 2.28
C ALA A 171 -2.25 -12.36 2.84
N GLU A 172 -3.30 -13.14 2.60
CA GLU A 172 -4.50 -13.04 3.41
C GLU A 172 -4.08 -13.44 4.83
N GLU A 173 -4.24 -12.55 5.82
CA GLU A 173 -4.01 -12.97 7.20
C GLU A 173 -4.92 -14.16 7.48
N ALA A 174 -4.32 -15.29 7.87
CA ALA A 174 -5.05 -16.24 8.68
C ALA A 174 -5.41 -15.49 9.95
N ALA A 175 -6.63 -14.95 10.02
CA ALA A 175 -7.19 -14.46 11.26
C ALA A 175 -7.04 -15.59 12.29
N GLU A 176 -6.10 -15.46 13.23
CA GLU A 176 -5.97 -16.36 14.38
C GLU A 176 -7.10 -16.12 15.39
#